data_AF-A0A1E2RWS3-F1
#
_entry.id   AF-A0A1E2RWS3-F1
#
_cell.length_a   1.000
_cell.length_b   1.000
_cell.length_c   1.000
_cell.angle_alpha   90.00
_cell.angle_beta   90.00
_cell.angle_gamma   90.00
#
_symmetry.space_group_name_H-M   'P 1'
#
loop_
_entity.id
_entity.type
_entity.pdbx_description
1 polymer ?
#
loop_
_entity_poly.entity_id
_entity_poly.type
_entity_poly.pdbx_seq_one_letter_code
_entity_poly.pdbx_strand_id
1 'polypeptide(L)'
;MKNAGSTKQNPFSLRLSPEERAELEARANGRPVGSYVRECLFAANDNRPRPRRAPSKHKAELAAVLAKLGRAEFSSSLRAIAEAARIGALPVSPQLEADLEQACRDVAEMKLLLMKALGIQER
;
A
#
# COMPACT_ATOMS: atom_id res chain seq x y z
N MET A 1 -29.46 -34.23 21.76
CA MET A 1 -28.04 -33.86 21.63
C MET A 1 -27.47 -34.55 20.40
N LYS A 2 -27.03 -33.82 19.37
CA LYS A 2 -26.41 -34.42 18.17
C LYS A 2 -25.05 -33.77 17.97
N ASN A 3 -24.00 -34.59 18.10
CA ASN A 3 -22.60 -34.20 17.99
C ASN A 3 -22.27 -33.77 16.56
N ALA A 4 -21.70 -32.58 16.41
CA ALA A 4 -21.11 -32.12 15.15
C ALA A 4 -19.81 -32.90 14.91
N GLY A 5 -19.85 -33.82 13.94
CA GLY A 5 -18.72 -34.66 13.59
C GLY A 5 -17.54 -33.84 13.08
N SER A 6 -16.41 -33.93 13.78
CA SER A 6 -15.12 -33.41 13.30
C SER A 6 -14.64 -34.28 12.14
N THR A 7 -14.72 -33.78 10.91
CA THR A 7 -14.06 -34.41 9.75
C THR A 7 -12.55 -34.16 9.83
N LYS A 8 -11.86 -34.87 10.74
CA LYS A 8 -10.41 -35.02 10.68
C LYS A 8 -10.10 -35.89 9.45
N GLN A 9 -9.90 -35.26 8.30
CA GLN A 9 -9.40 -35.96 7.11
C GLN A 9 -8.00 -36.52 7.41
N ASN A 10 -7.76 -37.78 7.05
CA ASN A 10 -6.45 -38.42 7.23
C ASN A 10 -5.35 -37.61 6.52
N PRO A 11 -4.16 -37.46 7.14
CA PRO A 11 -3.05 -36.76 6.52
C PRO A 11 -2.62 -37.48 5.22
N PHE A 12 -2.57 -36.74 4.12
CA PHE A 12 -2.03 -37.24 2.86
C PHE A 12 -0.50 -37.35 2.98
N SER A 13 0.01 -38.58 2.94
CA SER A 13 1.45 -38.86 3.04
C SER A 13 2.03 -39.05 1.64
N LEU A 14 2.91 -38.15 1.23
CA LEU A 14 3.66 -38.24 -0.02
C LEU A 14 5.11 -38.62 0.30
N ARG A 15 5.63 -39.65 -0.37
CA ARG A 15 7.06 -39.98 -0.29
C ARG A 15 7.81 -39.00 -1.18
N LEU A 16 8.80 -38.34 -0.61
CA LEU A 16 9.67 -37.39 -1.30
C LEU A 16 11.11 -37.81 -1.04
N SER A 17 11.96 -37.73 -2.07
CA SER A 17 13.40 -37.76 -1.89
C SER A 17 13.87 -36.50 -1.14
N PRO A 18 15.08 -36.50 -0.56
CA PRO A 18 15.64 -35.31 0.08
C PRO A 18 15.73 -34.11 -0.87
N GLU A 19 16.05 -34.37 -2.16
CA GLU A 19 16.16 -33.35 -3.20
C GLU A 19 14.81 -32.75 -3.56
N GLU A 20 13.79 -33.60 -3.76
CA GLU A 20 12.41 -33.16 -4.05
C GLU A 20 11.83 -32.34 -2.89
N ARG A 21 12.16 -32.72 -1.65
CA ARG A 21 11.75 -31.95 -0.47
C ARG A 21 12.43 -30.59 -0.40
N ALA A 22 13.74 -30.52 -0.64
CA ALA A 22 14.47 -29.26 -0.63
C ALA A 22 13.96 -28.30 -1.73
N GLU A 23 13.66 -28.83 -2.91
CA GLU A 23 13.07 -28.07 -4.00
C GLU A 23 11.67 -27.55 -3.63
N LEU A 24 10.83 -28.37 -2.99
CA LEU A 24 9.51 -27.93 -2.52
C LEU A 24 9.61 -26.87 -1.41
N GLU A 25 10.56 -26.99 -0.49
CA GLU A 25 10.80 -25.99 0.56
C GLU A 25 11.28 -24.65 -0.04
N ALA A 26 12.17 -24.70 -1.04
CA ALA A 26 12.61 -23.51 -1.77
C ALA A 26 11.47 -22.85 -2.54
N ARG A 27 10.67 -23.64 -3.28
CA ARG A 27 9.50 -23.15 -4.03
C ARG A 27 8.38 -22.62 -3.12
N ALA A 28 8.22 -23.20 -1.93
CA ALA A 28 7.25 -22.76 -0.92
C ALA A 28 7.60 -21.41 -0.29
N ASN A 29 8.88 -20.98 -0.37
CA ASN A 29 9.36 -19.65 0.03
C ASN A 29 8.86 -19.21 1.43
N GLY A 30 9.12 -20.04 2.44
CA GLY A 30 8.75 -19.77 3.84
C GLY A 30 7.31 -20.13 4.22
N ARG A 31 6.54 -20.71 3.31
CA ARG A 31 5.18 -21.21 3.57
C ARG A 31 5.21 -22.70 3.95
N PRO A 32 4.24 -23.22 4.73
CA PRO A 32 4.16 -24.65 4.98
C PRO A 32 4.04 -25.45 3.68
N VAL A 33 4.92 -26.43 3.47
CA VAL A 33 5.01 -27.23 2.24
C VAL A 33 3.65 -27.83 1.85
N GLY A 34 2.90 -28.36 2.83
CA GLY A 34 1.57 -28.91 2.57
C GLY A 34 0.54 -27.89 2.08
N SER A 35 0.64 -26.62 2.50
CA SER A 35 -0.21 -25.54 2.00
C SER A 35 0.17 -25.17 0.56
N TYR A 36 1.47 -25.12 0.27
CA TYR A 36 1.98 -24.83 -1.06
C TYR A 36 1.58 -25.92 -2.07
N VAL A 37 1.78 -27.20 -1.72
CA VAL A 37 1.40 -28.34 -2.56
C VAL A 37 -0.09 -28.37 -2.84
N ARG A 38 -0.93 -28.12 -1.81
CA ARG A 38 -2.39 -28.04 -1.99
C ARG A 38 -2.78 -26.93 -2.97
N GLU A 39 -2.15 -25.77 -2.89
CA GLU A 39 -2.42 -24.67 -3.81
C GLU A 39 -1.99 -24.97 -5.24
N CYS A 40 -0.83 -25.61 -5.44
CA CYS A 40 -0.41 -26.04 -6.78
C CYS A 40 -1.39 -27.06 -7.39
N LEU A 41 -1.89 -28.01 -6.60
CA LEU A 41 -2.80 -29.07 -7.07
C LEU A 41 -4.24 -28.60 -7.29
N PHE A 42 -4.72 -27.65 -6.49
CA PHE A 42 -6.12 -27.21 -6.49
C PHE A 42 -6.30 -25.72 -6.85
N ALA A 43 -5.34 -25.12 -7.57
CA ALA A 43 -5.34 -23.70 -7.96
C ALA A 43 -6.63 -23.23 -8.66
N ALA A 44 -7.41 -24.15 -9.26
CA ALA A 44 -8.65 -23.86 -9.97
C ALA A 44 -9.93 -23.91 -9.10
N ASN A 45 -9.87 -24.38 -7.84
CA ASN A 45 -11.08 -24.67 -7.06
C ASN A 45 -11.29 -23.87 -5.77
N ASP A 46 -10.51 -22.81 -5.52
CA ASP A 46 -10.69 -22.01 -4.29
C ASP A 46 -10.99 -20.54 -4.65
N ASN A 47 -12.29 -20.21 -4.65
CA ASN A 47 -12.82 -18.85 -4.46
C ASN A 47 -12.46 -18.28 -3.07
N ARG A 48 -11.24 -18.53 -2.56
CA ARG A 48 -10.78 -17.91 -1.32
C ARG A 48 -10.32 -16.50 -1.64
N PRO A 49 -10.89 -15.46 -0.99
CA PRO A 49 -10.35 -14.12 -1.12
C PRO A 49 -8.88 -14.17 -0.69
N ARG A 50 -7.99 -13.81 -1.61
CA ARG A 50 -6.56 -13.70 -1.38
C ARG A 50 -6.35 -12.94 -0.05
N PRO A 51 -5.58 -13.46 0.92
CA PRO A 51 -5.28 -12.69 2.12
C PRO A 51 -4.66 -11.36 1.67
N ARG A 52 -5.33 -10.25 1.99
CA ARG A 52 -4.80 -8.91 1.75
C ARG A 52 -3.46 -8.85 2.45
N ARG A 53 -2.36 -8.94 1.68
CA ARG A 53 -1.01 -8.70 2.20
C ARG A 53 -1.05 -7.33 2.86
N ALA A 54 -0.77 -7.29 4.16
CA ALA A 54 -0.60 -6.00 4.84
C ALA A 54 0.43 -5.18 4.05
N PRO A 55 0.18 -3.87 3.83
CA PRO A 55 1.17 -3.03 3.17
C PRO A 55 2.50 -3.17 3.93
N SER A 56 3.61 -3.27 3.18
CA SER A 56 4.93 -3.22 3.81
C SER A 56 5.04 -1.94 4.64
N LYS A 57 5.80 -1.97 5.75
CA LYS A 57 5.94 -0.83 6.68
C LYS A 57 6.19 0.50 5.95
N HIS A 58 7.04 0.48 4.92
CA HIS A 58 7.31 1.62 4.04
C HIS A 58 6.08 2.15 3.30
N LYS A 59 5.21 1.28 2.76
CA LYS A 59 3.98 1.71 2.08
C LYS A 59 2.98 2.34 3.07
N ALA A 60 2.95 1.87 4.32
CA ALA A 60 2.08 2.47 5.34
C ALA A 60 2.54 3.89 5.72
N GLU A 61 3.85 4.10 5.90
CA GLU A 61 4.42 5.42 6.18
C GLU A 61 4.19 6.40 5.01
N LEU A 62 4.42 5.98 3.77
CA LEU A 62 4.16 6.80 2.58
C LEU A 62 2.67 7.16 2.44
N ALA A 63 1.77 6.22 2.74
CA ALA A 63 0.33 6.49 2.73
C ALA A 63 -0.07 7.49 3.83
N ALA A 64 0.56 7.43 5.00
CA ALA A 64 0.33 8.39 6.07
C ALA A 64 0.81 9.80 5.69
N VAL A 65 1.96 9.92 5.00
CA VAL A 65 2.44 11.20 4.47
C VAL A 65 1.46 11.76 3.44
N LEU A 66 1.02 10.95 2.47
CA LEU A 66 0.04 11.38 1.46
C LEU A 66 -1.30 11.81 2.10
N ALA A 67 -1.75 11.09 3.13
CA ALA A 67 -2.95 11.45 3.87
C ALA A 67 -2.81 12.76 4.64
N LYS A 68 -1.65 13.02 5.28
CA LYS A 68 -1.35 14.30 5.91
C LYS A 68 -1.33 15.43 4.89
N LEU A 69 -0.74 15.20 3.72
CA LEU A 69 -0.72 16.18 2.63
C LEU A 69 -2.13 16.51 2.14
N GLY A 70 -3.00 15.51 1.97
CA GLY A 70 -4.40 15.72 1.57
C GLY A 70 -5.27 16.38 2.64
N ARG A 71 -4.89 16.28 3.92
CA ARG A 71 -5.54 16.98 5.05
C ARG A 71 -4.94 18.34 5.33
N ALA A 72 -3.83 18.71 4.69
CA ALA A 72 -3.29 20.04 4.84
C ALA A 72 -4.30 21.03 4.28
N GLU A 73 -4.66 22.01 5.09
CA GLU A 73 -5.70 23.00 4.79
C GLU A 73 -5.18 24.08 3.81
N PHE A 74 -4.63 23.65 2.66
CA PHE A 74 -4.03 24.55 1.65
C PHE A 74 -5.02 25.65 1.23
N SER A 75 -6.30 25.32 1.07
CA SER A 75 -7.36 26.30 0.76
C SER A 75 -7.50 27.39 1.83
N SER A 76 -7.33 27.05 3.10
CA SER A 76 -7.39 28.02 4.20
C SER A 76 -6.15 28.92 4.21
N SER A 77 -4.96 28.34 4.00
CA SER A 77 -3.70 29.07 3.93
C SER A 77 -3.66 30.01 2.74
N LEU A 78 -4.10 29.55 1.56
CA LEU A 78 -4.21 30.39 0.36
C LEU A 78 -5.19 31.54 0.54
N ARG A 79 -6.31 31.31 1.25
CA ARG A 79 -7.25 32.38 1.59
C ARG A 79 -6.62 33.43 2.50
N ALA A 80 -5.85 33.01 3.50
CA ALA A 80 -5.14 33.94 4.39
C ALA A 80 -4.10 34.78 3.64
N ILE A 81 -3.35 34.17 2.71
CA ILE A 81 -2.40 34.86 1.84
C ILE A 81 -3.11 35.87 0.93
N ALA A 82 -4.22 35.46 0.31
CA ALA A 82 -5.01 36.34 -0.56
C ALA A 82 -5.58 37.53 0.22
N GLU A 83 -6.06 37.30 1.44
CA GLU A 83 -6.56 38.38 2.31
C GLU A 83 -5.44 39.34 2.71
N ALA A 84 -4.28 38.82 3.11
CA ALA A 84 -3.11 39.64 3.46
C ALA A 84 -2.63 40.49 2.27
N ALA A 85 -2.66 39.95 1.06
CA ALA A 85 -2.37 40.69 -0.17
C ALA A 85 -3.43 41.77 -0.44
N ARG A 86 -4.72 41.45 -0.31
CA ARG A 86 -5.84 42.37 -0.55
C ARG A 86 -5.82 43.60 0.36
N ILE A 87 -5.45 43.43 1.63
CA ILE A 87 -5.36 44.54 2.60
C ILE A 87 -4.00 45.25 2.58
N GLY A 88 -3.09 44.86 1.69
CA GLY A 88 -1.74 45.43 1.58
C GLY A 88 -0.79 45.05 2.72
N ALA A 89 -1.14 44.07 3.55
CA ALA A 89 -0.29 43.56 4.62
C ALA A 89 0.79 42.59 4.11
N LEU A 90 0.61 42.04 2.91
CA LEU A 90 1.61 41.24 2.21
C LEU A 90 2.13 42.03 0.98
N PRO A 91 3.39 42.51 1.01
CA PRO A 91 3.98 43.13 -0.17
C PRO A 91 4.22 42.06 -1.24
N VAL A 92 3.37 42.05 -2.28
CA VAL A 92 3.48 41.13 -3.41
C VAL A 92 4.56 41.63 -4.35
N SER A 93 5.78 41.11 -4.17
CA SER A 93 6.88 41.34 -5.10
C SER A 93 6.95 40.22 -6.15
N PRO A 94 7.53 40.47 -7.33
CA PRO A 94 7.72 39.43 -8.34
C PRO A 94 8.55 38.22 -7.83
N GLN A 95 9.48 38.47 -6.91
CA GLN A 95 10.27 37.40 -6.28
C GLN A 95 9.41 36.52 -5.39
N LEU A 96 8.54 37.12 -4.56
CA LEU A 96 7.63 36.38 -3.69
C LEU A 96 6.64 35.53 -4.52
N GLU A 97 6.15 36.08 -5.63
CA GLU A 97 5.29 35.35 -6.56
C GLU A 97 6.01 34.12 -7.14
N ALA A 98 7.25 34.29 -7.62
CA ALA A 98 8.07 33.20 -8.12
C ALA A 98 8.34 32.12 -7.04
N ASP A 99 8.64 32.53 -5.81
CA ASP A 99 8.89 31.62 -4.68
C ASP A 99 7.64 30.81 -4.32
N LEU A 100 6.45 31.45 -4.33
CA LEU A 100 5.16 30.79 -4.08
C LEU A 100 4.81 29.81 -5.21
N GLU A 101 5.02 30.18 -6.46
CA GLU A 101 4.83 29.28 -7.61
C GLU A 101 5.77 28.08 -7.55
N GLN A 102 7.02 28.30 -7.15
CA GLN A 102 8.00 27.22 -6.99
C GLN A 102 7.59 26.28 -5.85
N ALA A 103 7.20 26.81 -4.69
CA ALA A 103 6.72 26.01 -3.57
C ALA A 103 5.49 25.16 -3.94
N CYS A 104 4.55 25.73 -4.70
CA CYS A 104 3.39 24.99 -5.21
C CYS A 104 3.80 23.84 -6.14
N ARG A 105 4.78 24.08 -7.03
CA ARG A 105 5.32 23.05 -7.94
C ARG A 105 6.00 21.92 -7.17
N ASP A 106 6.84 22.25 -6.18
CA ASP A 106 7.54 21.26 -5.36
C ASP A 106 6.54 20.37 -4.59
N VAL A 107 5.47 20.96 -4.04
CA VAL A 107 4.40 20.22 -3.36
C VAL A 107 3.64 19.29 -4.33
N ALA A 108 3.34 19.75 -5.54
CA ALA A 108 2.70 18.94 -6.56
C ALA A 108 3.59 17.75 -6.99
N GLU A 109 4.90 17.98 -7.13
CA GLU A 109 5.87 16.93 -7.45
C GLU A 109 5.98 15.90 -6.31
N MET A 110 6.06 16.35 -5.05
CA MET A 110 6.05 15.47 -3.88
C MET A 110 4.80 14.60 -3.84
N LYS A 111 3.61 15.17 -4.09
CA LYS A 111 2.35 14.43 -4.19
C LYS A 111 2.42 13.34 -5.26
N LEU A 112 2.90 13.70 -6.45
CA LEU A 112 2.99 12.80 -7.60
C LEU A 112 3.96 11.64 -7.36
N LEU A 113 5.12 11.90 -6.73
CA LEU A 113 6.07 10.87 -6.32
C LEU A 113 5.47 9.91 -5.29
N LEU A 114 4.74 10.44 -4.29
CA LEU A 114 4.04 9.63 -3.29
C LEU A 114 2.96 8.74 -3.92
N MET A 115 2.16 9.27 -4.83
CA MET A 115 1.14 8.51 -5.54
C MET A 115 1.75 7.39 -6.40
N LYS A 116 2.83 7.67 -7.13
CA LYS A 116 3.59 6.67 -7.90
C LYS A 116 4.15 5.57 -6.98
N ALA A 117 4.78 5.93 -5.86
CA ALA A 117 5.34 4.97 -4.91
C ALA A 117 4.27 4.05 -4.28
N LEU A 118 3.05 4.57 -4.10
CA LEU A 118 1.91 3.83 -3.58
C LEU A 118 1.14 3.05 -4.66
N GLY A 119 1.41 3.30 -5.94
CA GLY A 119 0.68 2.70 -7.07
C GLY A 119 -0.75 3.23 -7.21
N ILE A 120 -1.01 4.46 -6.76
CA ILE A 120 -2.31 5.13 -6.86
C ILE A 120 -2.32 5.94 -8.16
N GLN A 121 -3.34 5.75 -8.98
CA GLN A 121 -3.57 6.61 -10.15
C GLN A 121 -4.46 7.78 -9.77
N GLU A 122 -4.10 8.97 -10.24
CA GLU A 122 -4.92 10.17 -10.10
C GLU A 122 -6.20 9.99 -10.93
N ARG A 123 -7.34 10.36 -10.35
CA ARG A 123 -8.66 10.26 -10.97
C ARG A 123 -9.09 11.59 -11.55
#